data_AF-A0A1G5EUD6-F1
#
_entry.id   AF-A0A1G5EUD6-F1
#
_cell.length_a   1.000
_cell.length_b   1.000
_cell.length_c   1.000
_cell.angle_alpha   90.00
_cell.angle_beta   90.00
_cell.angle_gamma   90.00
#
_symmetry.space_group_name_H-M   'P 1'
#
loop_
_entity.id
_entity.type
_entity.pdbx_description
1 polymer ?
#
loop_
_entity_poly.entity_id
_entity_poly.type
_entity_poly.pdbx_seq_one_letter_code
_entity_poly.pdbx_strand_id
1 'polypeptide(L)'
;MAMTNSEFKEYLKNELEKEVGMYVPVNSSRLQRLFYLNTPCTNLHPNPDDEFSFPDVGPSYRIMSDYQRAYLDSMARGLKPAMEPLIVIRTHPSGFMLINGHHRWGAAMMAGVKKVPIKVVNMMLEEEIKDILKHSTHEKRVTLDLDEVVFRSNSDVLIEKKPALALGSQASRRMRLGIPALFRFLKKNGYDIWVFSANYYSIDDIRKFFRKYTVHVDGIITATAKKEVYNTEAAKNMKELITNKYKETVHIANDSLLITHGKGEEFKDFELDPDDEGWAREIITILSSEG
;
A
#
# COMPACT_ATOMS: atom_id res chain seq x y z
N MET A 1 5.68 15.19 30.48
CA MET A 1 5.15 14.24 31.48
C MET A 1 4.57 13.06 30.72
N ALA A 2 4.61 11.86 31.31
CA ALA A 2 3.96 10.70 30.72
C ALA A 2 2.44 10.87 30.81
N MET A 3 1.70 10.54 29.75
CA MET A 3 0.23 10.60 29.76
C MET A 3 -0.36 9.30 30.28
N THR A 4 -1.44 9.40 31.03
CA THR A 4 -2.30 8.29 31.44
C THR A 4 -3.17 7.80 30.26
N ASN A 5 -3.76 6.60 30.40
CA ASN A 5 -4.66 6.06 29.38
C ASN A 5 -5.86 6.99 29.12
N SER A 6 -6.42 7.59 30.18
CA SER A 6 -7.56 8.50 30.08
C SER A 6 -7.19 9.79 29.35
N GLU A 7 -6.05 10.39 29.70
CA GLU A 7 -5.53 11.60 29.02
C GLU A 7 -5.25 11.32 27.54
N PHE A 8 -4.65 10.16 27.22
CA PHE A 8 -4.41 9.78 25.84
C PHE A 8 -5.70 9.55 25.05
N LYS A 9 -6.72 8.93 25.67
CA LYS A 9 -8.02 8.72 25.05
C LYS A 9 -8.71 10.04 24.70
N GLU A 10 -8.66 11.00 25.62
CA GLU A 10 -9.22 12.33 25.40
C GLU A 10 -8.44 13.09 24.31
N TYR A 11 -7.11 13.03 24.35
CA TYR A 11 -6.25 13.57 23.30
C TYR A 11 -6.62 12.99 21.91
N LEU A 12 -6.72 11.66 21.82
CA LEU A 12 -7.03 10.97 20.57
C LEU A 12 -8.40 11.40 20.02
N LYS A 13 -9.42 11.47 20.88
CA LYS A 13 -10.74 11.94 20.49
C LYS A 13 -10.71 13.37 19.94
N ASN A 14 -10.02 14.27 20.64
CA ASN A 14 -9.90 15.67 20.24
C ASN A 14 -9.14 15.84 18.91
N GLU A 15 -8.10 15.04 18.67
CA GLU A 15 -7.39 15.06 17.38
C GLU A 15 -8.26 14.54 16.24
N LEU A 16 -8.98 13.42 16.43
CA LEU A 16 -9.90 12.90 15.41
C LEU A 16 -11.00 13.91 15.07
N GLU A 17 -11.56 14.61 16.06
CA GLU A 17 -12.57 15.66 15.82
C GLU A 17 -12.01 16.85 15.03
N LYS A 18 -10.76 17.26 15.27
CA LYS A 18 -10.09 18.31 14.48
C LYS A 18 -9.81 17.87 13.05
N GLU A 19 -9.64 16.58 12.83
CA GLU A 19 -9.22 16.05 11.55
C GLU A 19 -10.35 15.86 10.55
N VAL A 20 -11.59 15.69 11.02
CA VAL A 20 -12.77 15.54 10.16
C VAL A 20 -12.89 16.73 9.20
N GLY A 21 -12.55 16.49 7.94
CA GLY A 21 -12.67 17.45 6.83
C GLY A 21 -11.55 18.49 6.71
N MET A 22 -10.53 18.49 7.58
CA MET A 22 -9.45 19.49 7.55
C MET A 22 -8.16 19.01 6.91
N TYR A 23 -7.80 17.73 7.06
CA TYR A 23 -6.55 17.21 6.53
C TYR A 23 -6.77 16.37 5.29
N VAL A 24 -6.13 16.78 4.19
CA VAL A 24 -6.16 16.04 2.93
C VAL A 24 -4.81 15.35 2.72
N PRO A 25 -4.76 14.02 2.51
CA PRO A 25 -3.51 13.35 2.18
C PRO A 25 -2.96 13.85 0.84
N VAL A 26 -1.66 14.15 0.82
CA VAL A 26 -0.95 14.66 -0.37
C VAL A 26 0.36 13.93 -0.57
N ASN A 27 0.71 13.69 -1.83
CA ASN A 27 1.97 13.08 -2.18
C ASN A 27 3.14 14.05 -1.96
N SER A 28 4.22 13.55 -1.37
CA SER A 28 5.45 14.31 -1.08
C SER A 28 6.48 14.16 -2.19
N SER A 29 7.24 15.22 -2.47
CA SER A 29 8.33 15.13 -3.44
C SER A 29 9.46 14.23 -2.92
N ARG A 30 10.28 13.68 -3.83
CA ARG A 30 11.43 12.81 -3.45
C ARG A 30 12.41 13.50 -2.50
N LEU A 31 12.67 14.79 -2.71
CA LEU A 31 13.56 15.57 -1.85
C LEU A 31 12.96 15.71 -0.45
N GLN A 32 11.68 16.07 -0.34
CA GLN A 32 10.99 16.18 0.94
C GLN A 32 11.06 14.87 1.74
N ARG A 33 10.80 13.73 1.10
CA ARG A 33 10.85 12.41 1.77
C ARG A 33 12.24 12.06 2.33
N LEU A 34 13.32 12.55 1.72
CA LEU A 34 14.68 12.32 2.22
C LEU A 34 15.00 13.14 3.48
N PHE A 35 14.36 14.31 3.64
CA PHE A 35 14.58 15.18 4.80
C PHE A 35 13.70 14.81 6.01
N TYR A 36 12.60 14.11 5.80
CA TYR A 36 11.70 13.67 6.87
C TYR A 36 12.05 12.27 7.37
N LEU A 37 13.13 12.18 8.16
CA LEU A 37 13.50 10.95 8.88
C LEU A 37 12.90 10.87 10.29
N ASN A 38 12.59 12.02 10.88
CA ASN A 38 11.97 12.13 12.20
C ASN A 38 10.99 13.31 12.23
N THR A 39 9.95 13.21 13.04
CA THR A 39 8.98 14.30 13.24
C THR A 39 8.55 14.38 14.71
N PRO A 40 8.13 15.56 15.23
CA PRO A 40 7.47 15.63 16.53
C PRO A 40 6.23 14.73 16.56
N CYS A 41 5.99 14.07 17.69
CA CYS A 41 4.83 13.16 17.82
C CYS A 41 3.49 13.91 17.67
N THR A 42 3.46 15.20 18.01
CA THR A 42 2.29 16.09 17.84
C THR A 42 2.05 16.53 16.40
N ASN A 43 2.97 16.23 15.47
CA ASN A 43 2.82 16.52 14.05
C ASN A 43 2.31 15.28 13.27
N LEU A 44 1.86 14.27 14.01
CA LEU A 44 1.32 13.02 13.50
C LEU A 44 -0.16 12.92 13.88
N HIS A 45 -0.93 12.55 12.88
CA HIS A 45 -2.39 12.49 12.87
C HIS A 45 -2.80 11.01 12.77
N PRO A 46 -3.62 10.47 13.68
CA PRO A 46 -4.16 9.12 13.55
C PRO A 46 -4.98 8.99 12.26
N ASN A 47 -4.81 7.91 11.50
CA ASN A 47 -5.72 7.68 10.38
C ASN A 47 -7.13 7.36 10.91
N PRO A 48 -8.17 8.14 10.54
CA PRO A 48 -9.54 7.89 10.99
C PRO A 48 -10.09 6.54 10.51
N ASP A 49 -9.58 6.01 9.41
CA ASP A 49 -9.98 4.72 8.84
C ASP A 49 -9.24 3.51 9.46
N ASP A 50 -8.38 3.72 10.46
CA ASP A 50 -7.68 2.64 11.16
C ASP A 50 -8.46 2.19 12.40
N GLU A 51 -8.44 0.89 12.69
CA GLU A 51 -9.07 0.28 13.88
C GLU A 51 -8.72 1.02 15.17
N PHE A 52 -7.48 1.50 15.27
CA PHE A 52 -6.98 2.29 16.40
C PHE A 52 -7.83 3.53 16.71
N SER A 53 -8.48 4.10 15.69
CA SER A 53 -9.23 5.35 15.75
C SER A 53 -10.74 5.16 15.91
N PHE A 54 -11.25 3.93 15.75
CA PHE A 54 -12.68 3.69 15.80
C PHE A 54 -13.25 3.80 17.23
N PRO A 55 -14.42 4.44 17.43
CA PRO A 55 -15.02 4.59 18.75
C PRO A 55 -15.27 3.27 19.49
N ASP A 56 -15.68 2.24 18.76
CA ASP A 56 -16.07 0.93 19.32
C ASP A 56 -14.90 -0.02 19.53
N VAL A 57 -13.75 0.24 18.89
CA VAL A 57 -12.56 -0.62 18.97
C VAL A 57 -11.42 0.10 19.67
N GLY A 58 -10.88 1.13 19.02
CA GLY A 58 -9.93 2.05 19.60
C GLY A 58 -8.53 1.45 19.88
N PRO A 59 -7.70 2.16 20.66
CA PRO A 59 -6.35 1.73 20.95
C PRO A 59 -6.28 0.48 21.85
N SER A 60 -5.40 -0.46 21.50
CA SER A 60 -5.05 -1.56 22.38
C SER A 60 -4.03 -1.11 23.42
N TYR A 61 -4.51 -0.75 24.61
CA TYR A 61 -3.66 -0.28 25.71
C TYR A 61 -2.67 -1.34 26.20
N ARG A 62 -2.97 -2.64 26.01
CA ARG A 62 -2.03 -3.72 26.31
C ARG A 62 -0.77 -3.59 25.43
N ILE A 63 -0.96 -3.53 24.12
CA ILE A 63 0.13 -3.40 23.14
C ILE A 63 0.89 -2.09 23.38
N MET A 64 0.17 -0.99 23.63
CA MET A 64 0.78 0.30 23.90
C MET A 64 1.62 0.29 25.18
N SER A 65 1.15 -0.35 26.25
CA SER A 65 1.90 -0.49 27.50
C SER A 65 3.22 -1.21 27.29
N ASP A 66 3.29 -2.23 26.45
CA ASP A 66 4.52 -2.97 26.20
C ASP A 66 5.57 -2.09 25.50
N TYR A 67 5.16 -1.37 24.46
CA TYR A 67 6.03 -0.37 23.80
C TYR A 67 6.42 0.76 24.75
N GLN A 68 5.48 1.28 25.54
CA GLN A 68 5.72 2.38 26.48
C GLN A 68 6.78 1.98 27.50
N ARG A 69 6.70 0.77 28.08
CA ARG A 69 7.71 0.26 29.02
C ARG A 69 9.09 0.18 28.37
N ALA A 70 9.18 -0.34 27.15
CA ALA A 70 10.46 -0.42 26.43
C ALA A 70 11.07 0.98 26.16
N TYR A 71 10.23 1.97 25.84
CA TYR A 71 10.67 3.33 25.61
C TYR A 71 11.14 4.00 26.92
N LEU A 72 10.39 3.83 28.00
CA LEU A 72 10.74 4.36 29.33
C LEU A 72 12.03 3.73 29.87
N ASP A 73 12.22 2.41 29.74
CA ASP A 73 13.46 1.73 30.16
C ASP A 73 14.68 2.24 29.37
N SER A 74 14.54 2.40 28.05
CA SER A 74 15.59 2.99 27.21
C SER A 74 15.95 4.41 27.66
N MET A 75 14.94 5.24 27.91
CA MET A 75 15.13 6.62 28.35
C MET A 75 15.71 6.73 29.76
N ALA A 76 15.33 5.84 30.68
CA ALA A 76 15.89 5.78 32.04
C ALA A 76 17.40 5.49 32.02
N ARG A 77 17.88 4.75 31.00
CA ARG A 77 19.30 4.48 30.75
C ARG A 77 20.00 5.60 29.97
N GLY A 78 19.31 6.71 29.68
CA GLY A 78 19.83 7.81 28.88
C GLY A 78 19.94 7.52 27.38
N LEU A 79 19.31 6.43 26.91
CA LEU A 79 19.32 6.02 25.50
C LEU A 79 18.08 6.53 24.77
N LYS A 80 18.20 6.71 23.45
CA LYS A 80 17.03 6.97 22.60
C LYS A 80 16.23 5.67 22.44
N PRO A 81 14.89 5.71 22.54
CA PRO A 81 14.06 4.55 22.27
C PRO A 81 14.35 3.97 20.88
N ALA A 82 14.66 2.67 20.82
CA ALA A 82 14.75 1.96 19.56
C ALA A 82 13.33 1.78 18.99
N MET A 83 13.04 2.50 17.90
CA MET A 83 11.72 2.49 17.29
C MET A 83 11.85 2.26 15.79
N GLU A 84 11.08 1.30 15.28
CA GLU A 84 10.89 1.16 13.84
C GLU A 84 10.18 2.39 13.28
N PRO A 85 10.60 2.92 12.11
CA PRO A 85 9.95 4.09 11.53
C PRO A 85 8.45 3.90 11.34
N LEU A 86 7.66 4.88 11.79
CA LEU A 86 6.23 4.91 11.55
C LEU A 86 5.98 5.20 10.07
N ILE A 87 5.04 4.49 9.45
CA ILE A 87 4.72 4.74 8.04
C ILE A 87 3.67 5.82 7.97
N VAL A 88 3.96 6.88 7.23
CA VAL A 88 3.10 8.05 7.18
C VAL A 88 2.92 8.56 5.75
N ILE A 89 1.79 9.21 5.50
CA ILE A 89 1.57 10.05 4.31
C ILE A 89 1.51 11.51 4.76
N ARG A 90 1.97 12.43 3.90
CA ARG A 90 1.88 13.86 4.22
C ARG A 90 0.44 14.33 4.14
N THR A 91 0.08 15.29 4.97
CA THR A 91 -1.22 15.97 4.94
C THR A 91 -1.08 17.46 4.61
N HIS A 92 -2.12 18.04 4.02
CA HIS A 92 -2.31 19.48 3.87
C HIS A 92 -3.41 19.94 4.84
N PRO A 93 -3.25 21.09 5.54
CA PRO A 93 -2.20 22.11 5.39
C PRO A 93 -0.85 21.73 6.02
N SER A 94 -0.83 20.85 7.01
CA SER A 94 0.40 20.46 7.71
C SER A 94 0.31 19.04 8.28
N GLY A 95 1.46 18.52 8.72
CA GLY A 95 1.54 17.24 9.43
C GLY A 95 1.65 16.03 8.54
N PHE A 96 1.49 14.88 9.17
CA PHE A 96 1.45 13.59 8.50
C PHE A 96 0.37 12.70 9.11
N MET A 97 -0.34 11.96 8.27
CA MET A 97 -1.29 10.93 8.70
C MET A 97 -0.59 9.59 8.84
N LEU A 98 -0.86 8.89 9.94
CA LEU A 98 -0.33 7.58 10.26
C LEU A 98 -0.99 6.50 9.42
N ILE A 99 -0.20 5.83 8.59
CA ILE A 99 -0.65 4.67 7.83
C ILE A 99 -0.34 3.37 8.60
N ASN A 100 0.80 3.32 9.30
CA ASN A 100 1.16 2.21 10.16
C ASN A 100 2.01 2.66 11.36
N GLY A 101 1.84 1.97 12.48
CA GLY A 101 2.55 2.21 13.74
C GLY A 101 1.74 2.98 14.77
N HIS A 102 0.40 3.01 14.67
CA HIS A 102 -0.48 3.76 15.58
C HIS A 102 -0.24 3.44 17.06
N HIS A 103 -0.16 2.16 17.46
CA HIS A 103 0.15 1.80 18.86
C HIS A 103 1.56 2.23 19.29
N ARG A 104 2.56 2.20 18.39
CA ARG A 104 3.91 2.70 18.68
C ARG A 104 3.92 4.21 18.88
N TRP A 105 3.18 4.94 18.03
CA TRP A 105 2.98 6.38 18.17
C TRP A 105 2.26 6.73 19.48
N GLY A 106 1.15 6.05 19.79
CA GLY A 106 0.41 6.28 21.04
C GLY A 106 1.28 5.99 22.26
N ALA A 107 2.03 4.90 22.26
CA ALA A 107 3.00 4.59 23.31
C ALA A 107 4.11 5.64 23.43
N ALA A 108 4.60 6.19 22.31
CA ALA A 108 5.60 7.25 22.29
C ALA A 108 5.05 8.56 22.90
N MET A 109 3.81 8.93 22.55
CA MET A 109 3.09 10.06 23.14
C MET A 109 2.97 9.88 24.65
N MET A 110 2.49 8.72 25.09
CA MET A 110 2.34 8.40 26.51
C MET A 110 3.67 8.33 27.28
N ALA A 111 4.76 7.89 26.65
CA ALA A 111 6.09 7.90 27.25
C ALA A 111 6.75 9.30 27.28
N GLY A 112 6.13 10.31 26.65
CA GLY A 112 6.71 11.65 26.55
C GLY A 112 7.87 11.75 25.56
N VAL A 113 7.94 10.84 24.59
CA VAL A 113 8.92 10.90 23.50
C VAL A 113 8.61 12.11 22.62
N LYS A 114 9.61 12.98 22.41
CA LYS A 114 9.40 14.24 21.68
C LYS A 114 9.33 14.07 20.16
N LYS A 115 10.16 13.19 19.61
CA LYS A 115 10.29 12.94 18.18
C LYS A 115 10.35 11.45 17.92
N VAL A 116 9.72 11.03 16.83
CA VAL A 116 9.68 9.64 16.39
C VAL A 116 10.23 9.51 14.98
N PRO A 117 10.91 8.39 14.67
CA PRO A 117 11.33 8.09 13.31
C PRO A 117 10.11 7.84 12.42
N ILE A 118 10.15 8.38 11.21
CA ILE A 118 9.08 8.21 10.22
C ILE A 118 9.65 7.80 8.87
N LYS A 119 8.82 7.12 8.09
CA LYS A 119 9.03 6.84 6.68
C LYS A 119 7.85 7.37 5.90
N VAL A 120 8.08 8.47 5.18
CA VAL A 120 7.05 9.08 4.33
C VAL A 120 6.87 8.25 3.07
N VAL A 121 5.63 7.85 2.78
CA VAL A 121 5.26 7.12 1.58
C VAL A 121 4.21 7.90 0.79
N ASN A 122 4.35 7.87 -0.54
CA ASN A 122 3.29 8.29 -1.45
C ASN A 122 2.40 7.09 -1.77
N MET A 123 1.10 7.30 -1.71
CA MET A 123 0.08 6.29 -1.98
C MET A 123 -0.85 6.80 -3.08
N MET A 124 -1.51 5.88 -3.78
CA MET A 124 -2.50 6.26 -4.78
C MET A 124 -3.76 6.77 -4.06
N LEU A 125 -4.09 8.04 -4.29
CA LEU A 125 -5.25 8.71 -3.69
C LEU A 125 -6.53 8.35 -4.43
N GLU A 126 -7.68 8.50 -3.77
CA GLU A 126 -8.98 8.18 -4.36
C GLU A 126 -9.25 8.97 -5.65
N GLU A 127 -8.91 10.26 -5.66
CA GLU A 127 -9.06 11.12 -6.83
C GLU A 127 -8.16 10.70 -7.99
N GLU A 128 -6.94 10.22 -7.71
CA GLU A 128 -6.06 9.66 -8.76
C GLU A 128 -6.67 8.39 -9.38
N ILE A 129 -7.32 7.55 -8.58
CA ILE A 129 -8.03 6.36 -9.07
C ILE A 129 -9.19 6.78 -9.97
N LYS A 130 -10.02 7.73 -9.52
CA LYS A 130 -11.13 8.27 -10.32
C LYS A 130 -10.64 8.85 -11.64
N ASP A 131 -9.53 9.58 -11.62
CA ASP A 131 -8.93 10.14 -12.83
C ASP A 131 -8.47 9.05 -13.80
N ILE A 132 -7.84 7.97 -13.32
CA ILE A 132 -7.46 6.83 -14.17
C ILE A 132 -8.71 6.21 -14.82
N LEU A 133 -9.75 5.92 -14.02
CA LEU A 133 -10.98 5.29 -14.51
C LEU A 133 -11.70 6.17 -15.54
N LYS A 134 -11.70 7.49 -15.33
CA LYS A 134 -12.36 8.45 -16.22
C LYS A 134 -11.63 8.60 -17.56
N HIS A 135 -10.30 8.65 -17.56
CA HIS A 135 -9.51 8.98 -18.74
C HIS A 135 -8.98 7.77 -19.50
N SER A 136 -8.95 6.58 -18.89
CA SER A 136 -8.60 5.36 -19.61
C SER A 136 -9.59 5.08 -20.74
N THR A 137 -9.08 4.70 -21.91
CA THR A 137 -9.92 4.23 -23.04
C THR A 137 -10.14 2.72 -23.01
N HIS A 138 -9.52 2.02 -22.05
CA HIS A 138 -9.63 0.57 -21.92
C HIS A 138 -10.89 0.18 -21.17
N GLU A 139 -11.50 -0.92 -21.59
CA GLU A 139 -12.69 -1.52 -20.97
C GLU A 139 -12.38 -2.86 -20.30
N LYS A 140 -11.12 -3.29 -20.31
CA LYS A 140 -10.63 -4.47 -19.59
C LYS A 140 -9.64 -4.05 -18.53
N ARG A 141 -9.58 -4.77 -17.42
CA ARG A 141 -8.49 -4.63 -16.45
C ARG A 141 -7.91 -5.97 -16.05
N VAL A 142 -6.64 -5.92 -15.65
CA VAL A 142 -6.00 -7.00 -14.90
C VAL A 142 -5.63 -6.48 -13.52
N THR A 143 -5.70 -7.35 -12.51
CA THR A 143 -5.16 -7.08 -11.17
C THR A 143 -4.15 -8.15 -10.82
N LEU A 144 -2.98 -7.76 -10.31
CA LEU A 144 -1.94 -8.69 -9.88
C LEU A 144 -1.49 -8.38 -8.44
N ASP A 145 -1.24 -9.41 -7.65
CA ASP A 145 -0.52 -9.26 -6.39
C ASP A 145 0.98 -9.02 -6.67
N LEU A 146 1.51 -7.90 -6.18
CA LEU A 146 2.90 -7.52 -6.33
C LEU A 146 3.85 -8.48 -5.63
N ASP A 147 3.55 -8.85 -4.40
CA ASP A 147 4.48 -9.59 -3.55
C ASP A 147 4.49 -11.08 -3.92
N GLU A 148 3.36 -11.61 -4.39
CA GLU A 148 3.23 -13.02 -4.75
C GLU A 148 3.47 -13.31 -6.23
N VAL A 149 3.09 -12.40 -7.14
CA VAL A 149 3.19 -12.65 -8.59
C VAL A 149 4.37 -11.92 -9.21
N VAL A 150 4.56 -10.66 -8.87
CA VAL A 150 5.54 -9.81 -9.59
C VAL A 150 6.93 -9.87 -8.96
N PHE A 151 7.02 -9.82 -7.64
CA PHE A 151 8.28 -9.81 -6.92
C PHE A 151 8.77 -11.22 -6.64
N ARG A 152 10.02 -11.45 -7.00
CA ARG A 152 10.78 -12.65 -6.61
C ARG A 152 12.06 -12.26 -5.89
N SER A 153 12.58 -13.20 -5.11
CA SER A 153 13.87 -13.06 -4.44
C SER A 153 15.02 -13.06 -5.46
N ASN A 154 16.19 -12.56 -5.10
CA ASN A 154 17.36 -12.64 -6.00
C ASN A 154 17.87 -14.06 -6.25
N SER A 155 17.59 -14.99 -5.34
CA SER A 155 18.02 -16.40 -5.42
C SER A 155 17.06 -17.27 -6.21
N ASP A 156 15.92 -16.72 -6.61
CA ASP A 156 14.93 -17.41 -7.42
C ASP A 156 15.45 -17.61 -8.86
N VAL A 157 15.13 -18.77 -9.44
CA VAL A 157 15.50 -19.14 -10.81
C VAL A 157 14.61 -18.47 -11.85
N LEU A 158 13.35 -18.17 -11.50
CA LEU A 158 12.34 -17.59 -12.38
C LEU A 158 12.36 -16.06 -12.35
N ILE A 159 13.52 -15.45 -12.63
CA ILE A 159 13.70 -13.99 -12.57
C ILE A 159 14.17 -13.36 -13.87
N GLU A 160 13.63 -12.19 -14.17
CA GLU A 160 14.09 -11.36 -15.28
C GLU A 160 15.54 -10.88 -15.06
N LYS A 161 16.31 -10.84 -16.15
CA LYS A 161 17.71 -10.36 -16.12
C LYS A 161 17.78 -8.94 -15.60
N LYS A 162 18.84 -8.64 -14.84
CA LYS A 162 19.07 -7.31 -14.28
C LYS A 162 19.35 -6.32 -15.44
N PRO A 163 18.66 -5.18 -15.52
CA PRO A 163 19.00 -4.13 -16.47
C PRO A 163 20.42 -3.62 -16.21
N ALA A 164 21.23 -3.50 -17.27
CA ALA A 164 22.67 -3.23 -17.18
C ALA A 164 23.05 -1.91 -16.46
N LEU A 165 22.11 -0.95 -16.36
CA LEU A 165 22.34 0.40 -15.80
C LEU A 165 21.74 0.62 -14.39
N ALA A 166 21.35 -0.45 -13.68
CA ALA A 166 20.78 -0.32 -12.34
C ALA A 166 21.86 -0.19 -11.24
N LEU A 167 22.41 1.02 -11.06
CA LEU A 167 23.22 1.41 -9.89
C LEU A 167 22.31 1.66 -8.66
N GLY A 168 22.59 0.99 -7.54
CA GLY A 168 21.96 1.22 -6.23
C GLY A 168 21.31 0.00 -5.55
N SER A 169 21.35 -0.01 -4.22
CA SER A 169 21.00 -1.11 -3.31
C SER A 169 19.49 -1.37 -3.12
N GLN A 170 18.72 -1.51 -4.18
CA GLN A 170 17.43 -2.25 -4.11
C GLN A 170 17.66 -3.73 -4.37
N ALA A 171 18.64 -4.28 -3.65
CA ALA A 171 19.30 -5.55 -3.95
C ALA A 171 18.56 -6.76 -3.38
N SER A 172 17.24 -6.74 -3.20
CA SER A 172 16.51 -7.92 -2.68
C SER A 172 15.29 -8.36 -3.50
N ARG A 173 14.76 -7.50 -4.39
CA ARG A 173 13.57 -7.82 -5.21
C ARG A 173 13.90 -7.81 -6.70
N ARG A 174 13.44 -8.83 -7.40
CA ARG A 174 13.52 -9.03 -8.85
C ARG A 174 12.13 -9.21 -9.43
N MET A 175 12.00 -8.97 -10.73
CA MET A 175 10.75 -9.22 -11.45
C MET A 175 10.67 -10.70 -11.84
N ARG A 176 9.54 -11.34 -11.60
CA ARG A 176 9.25 -12.71 -12.07
C ARG A 176 9.41 -12.77 -13.58
N LEU A 177 10.04 -13.84 -14.07
CA LEU A 177 10.22 -14.11 -15.49
C LEU A 177 8.86 -14.09 -16.21
N GLY A 178 8.80 -13.45 -17.37
CA GLY A 178 7.60 -13.41 -18.21
C GLY A 178 6.69 -12.19 -17.99
N ILE A 179 6.80 -11.47 -16.86
CA ILE A 179 6.03 -10.24 -16.59
C ILE A 179 6.15 -9.21 -17.73
N PRO A 180 7.35 -8.91 -18.29
CA PRO A 180 7.46 -7.97 -19.40
C PRO A 180 6.77 -8.41 -20.70
N ALA A 181 6.68 -9.71 -20.96
CA ALA A 181 5.96 -10.22 -22.11
C ALA A 181 4.44 -10.14 -21.88
N LEU A 182 3.99 -10.60 -20.70
CA LEU A 182 2.60 -10.55 -20.29
C LEU A 182 2.04 -9.12 -20.29
N PHE A 183 2.75 -8.16 -19.69
CA PHE A 183 2.28 -6.77 -19.62
C PHE A 183 2.20 -6.11 -20.99
N ARG A 184 3.11 -6.45 -21.92
CA ARG A 184 3.03 -5.98 -23.31
C ARG A 184 1.81 -6.56 -24.02
N PHE A 185 1.53 -7.85 -23.82
CA PHE A 185 0.33 -8.48 -24.36
C PHE A 185 -0.94 -7.81 -23.82
N LEU A 186 -1.05 -7.67 -22.49
CA LEU A 186 -2.22 -7.09 -21.83
C LEU A 186 -2.47 -5.66 -22.33
N LYS A 187 -1.44 -4.82 -22.36
CA LYS A 187 -1.55 -3.45 -22.87
C LYS A 187 -1.98 -3.40 -24.34
N LYS A 188 -1.43 -4.29 -25.18
CA LYS A 188 -1.81 -4.37 -26.61
C LYS A 188 -3.27 -4.78 -26.79
N ASN A 189 -3.82 -5.56 -25.87
CA ASN A 189 -5.20 -6.07 -25.90
C ASN A 189 -6.17 -5.22 -25.06
N GLY A 190 -5.80 -3.97 -24.76
CA GLY A 190 -6.72 -3.00 -24.15
C GLY A 190 -7.03 -3.27 -22.68
N TYR A 191 -6.07 -3.79 -21.92
CA TYR A 191 -6.16 -3.91 -20.47
C TYR A 191 -5.48 -2.75 -19.76
N ASP A 192 -6.16 -2.20 -18.74
CA ASP A 192 -5.51 -1.45 -17.67
C ASP A 192 -4.86 -2.42 -16.67
N ILE A 193 -3.60 -2.18 -16.33
CA ILE A 193 -2.81 -3.04 -15.46
C ILE A 193 -2.76 -2.44 -14.07
N TRP A 194 -3.44 -3.10 -13.13
CA TRP A 194 -3.47 -2.73 -11.72
C TRP A 194 -2.64 -3.70 -10.89
N VAL A 195 -1.88 -3.18 -9.95
CA VAL A 195 -1.05 -4.00 -9.06
C VAL A 195 -1.34 -3.66 -7.60
N PHE A 196 -1.38 -4.70 -6.76
CA PHE A 196 -1.82 -4.63 -5.37
C PHE A 196 -0.76 -5.15 -4.42
N SER A 197 -0.70 -4.64 -3.20
CA SER A 197 0.19 -5.16 -2.17
C SER A 197 -0.35 -4.87 -0.78
N ALA A 198 -0.26 -5.86 0.09
CA ALA A 198 -0.48 -5.71 1.52
C ALA A 198 0.58 -4.80 2.18
N ASN A 199 1.78 -4.73 1.59
CA ASN A 199 2.89 -3.95 2.12
C ASN A 199 2.74 -2.44 1.83
N TYR A 200 3.38 -1.63 2.68
CA TYR A 200 3.34 -0.17 2.59
C TYR A 200 4.40 0.40 1.63
N TYR A 201 4.41 -0.08 0.39
CA TYR A 201 5.31 0.46 -0.63
C TYR A 201 4.87 1.86 -1.05
N SER A 202 5.84 2.73 -1.31
CA SER A 202 5.53 4.00 -1.96
C SER A 202 5.34 3.77 -3.46
N ILE A 203 4.29 4.35 -4.03
CA ILE A 203 4.00 4.26 -5.47
C ILE A 203 5.18 4.69 -6.36
N ASP A 204 6.02 5.62 -5.89
CA ASP A 204 7.20 6.06 -6.62
C ASP A 204 8.27 4.98 -6.74
N ASP A 205 8.42 4.16 -5.69
CA ASP A 205 9.40 3.07 -5.65
C ASP A 205 8.94 1.94 -6.56
N ILE A 206 7.63 1.65 -6.56
CA ILE A 206 7.00 0.69 -7.47
C ILE A 206 7.11 1.15 -8.93
N ARG A 207 6.74 2.41 -9.23
CA ARG A 207 6.91 3.01 -10.58
C ARG A 207 8.38 2.98 -11.03
N LYS A 208 9.32 3.24 -10.11
CA LYS A 208 10.75 3.15 -10.41
C LYS A 208 11.17 1.70 -10.70
N PHE A 209 10.64 0.74 -9.95
CA PHE A 209 10.89 -0.69 -10.17
C PHE A 209 10.43 -1.12 -11.57
N PHE A 210 9.15 -0.91 -11.92
CA PHE A 210 8.61 -1.30 -13.22
C PHE A 210 9.34 -0.63 -14.40
N ARG A 211 9.70 0.65 -14.27
CA ARG A 211 10.46 1.37 -15.31
C ARG A 211 11.84 0.76 -15.58
N LYS A 212 12.51 0.14 -14.60
CA LYS A 212 13.79 -0.55 -14.83
C LYS A 212 13.63 -1.69 -15.85
N TYR A 213 12.46 -2.32 -15.88
CA TYR A 213 12.12 -3.41 -16.78
C TYR A 213 11.32 -2.95 -18.01
N THR A 214 11.23 -1.64 -18.24
CA THR A 214 10.49 -1.04 -19.38
C THR A 214 9.02 -1.47 -19.43
N VAL A 215 8.42 -1.66 -18.27
CA VAL A 215 7.00 -2.01 -18.12
C VAL A 215 6.25 -0.88 -17.41
N HIS A 216 4.97 -0.78 -17.70
CA HIS A 216 4.07 0.23 -17.15
C HIS A 216 2.92 -0.46 -16.41
N VAL A 217 2.45 0.19 -15.36
CA VAL A 217 1.24 -0.15 -14.62
C VAL A 217 0.42 1.12 -14.50
N ASP A 218 -0.89 0.99 -14.68
CA ASP A 218 -1.83 2.11 -14.68
C ASP A 218 -2.22 2.44 -13.23
N GLY A 219 -2.55 1.41 -12.44
CA GLY A 219 -2.92 1.52 -11.04
C GLY A 219 -1.96 0.83 -10.08
N ILE A 220 -1.66 1.46 -8.94
CA ILE A 220 -0.82 0.86 -7.87
C ILE A 220 -1.51 1.09 -6.54
N ILE A 221 -2.00 0.01 -5.93
CA ILE A 221 -2.69 0.05 -4.64
C ILE A 221 -1.83 -0.68 -3.61
N THR A 222 -1.49 -0.01 -2.52
CA THR A 222 -0.64 -0.56 -1.45
C THR A 222 -1.34 -0.46 -0.10
N ALA A 223 -0.80 -1.13 0.92
CA ALA A 223 -1.40 -1.22 2.25
C ALA A 223 -2.83 -1.81 2.27
N THR A 224 -3.12 -2.78 1.40
CA THR A 224 -4.46 -3.36 1.26
C THR A 224 -4.90 -4.18 2.47
N ALA A 225 -3.95 -4.76 3.24
CA ALA A 225 -4.24 -5.65 4.38
C ALA A 225 -5.08 -5.00 5.50
N LYS A 226 -5.14 -3.67 5.56
CA LYS A 226 -5.96 -2.94 6.55
C LYS A 226 -7.32 -2.50 6.01
N LYS A 227 -7.55 -2.56 4.69
CA LYS A 227 -8.77 -2.07 4.05
C LYS A 227 -9.93 -3.07 4.06
N GLU A 228 -9.71 -4.33 4.46
CA GLU A 228 -10.78 -5.33 4.47
C GLU A 228 -11.84 -5.10 5.55
N VAL A 229 -11.62 -4.20 6.51
CA VAL A 229 -12.42 -4.22 7.73
C VAL A 229 -13.73 -3.43 7.62
N TYR A 230 -13.90 -2.40 6.78
CA TYR A 230 -15.20 -1.69 6.73
C TYR A 230 -15.64 -1.18 5.35
N ASN A 231 -16.90 -1.50 5.03
CA ASN A 231 -17.65 -1.15 3.83
C ASN A 231 -18.08 0.33 3.87
N THR A 232 -17.10 1.24 3.86
CA THR A 232 -17.36 2.69 3.82
C THR A 232 -18.10 3.05 2.54
N GLU A 233 -18.91 4.10 2.58
CA GLU A 233 -19.64 4.59 1.39
C GLU A 233 -18.67 4.93 0.24
N ALA A 234 -17.49 5.48 0.56
CA ALA A 234 -16.41 5.70 -0.40
C ALA A 234 -15.91 4.41 -1.05
N ALA A 235 -15.71 3.34 -0.27
CA ALA A 235 -15.30 2.04 -0.81
C ALA A 235 -16.37 1.42 -1.72
N LYS A 236 -17.66 1.56 -1.38
CA LYS A 236 -18.78 1.14 -2.23
C LYS A 236 -18.80 1.92 -3.55
N ASN A 237 -18.71 3.24 -3.47
CA ASN A 237 -18.70 4.12 -4.62
C ASN A 237 -17.52 3.79 -5.55
N MET A 238 -16.33 3.54 -4.98
CA MET A 238 -15.17 3.15 -5.77
C MET A 238 -15.35 1.78 -6.44
N LYS A 239 -15.88 0.78 -5.71
CA LYS A 239 -16.17 -0.54 -6.26
C LYS A 239 -17.17 -0.42 -7.41
N GLU A 240 -18.22 0.37 -7.26
CA GLU A 240 -19.21 0.61 -8.29
C GLU A 240 -18.62 1.30 -9.53
N LEU A 241 -17.79 2.34 -9.35
CA LEU A 241 -17.11 3.02 -10.47
C LEU A 241 -16.25 2.04 -11.28
N ILE A 242 -15.49 1.19 -10.58
CA ILE A 242 -14.66 0.15 -11.19
C ILE A 242 -15.52 -0.87 -11.94
N THR A 243 -16.58 -1.39 -11.32
CA THR A 243 -17.47 -2.39 -11.92
C THR A 243 -18.22 -1.82 -13.14
N ASN A 244 -18.60 -0.54 -13.11
CA ASN A 244 -19.25 0.12 -14.25
C ASN A 244 -18.26 0.44 -15.38
N LYS A 245 -16.97 0.61 -15.07
CA LYS A 245 -15.93 0.93 -16.05
C LYS A 245 -15.50 -0.29 -16.87
N TYR A 246 -15.23 -1.41 -16.20
CA TYR A 246 -14.60 -2.56 -16.84
C TYR A 246 -15.62 -3.66 -17.18
N LYS A 247 -15.66 -4.05 -18.45
CA LYS A 247 -16.46 -5.17 -18.95
C LYS A 247 -15.84 -6.52 -18.60
N GLU A 248 -14.53 -6.54 -18.38
CA GLU A 248 -13.78 -7.76 -18.03
C GLU A 248 -12.73 -7.40 -16.99
N THR A 249 -12.65 -8.23 -15.96
CA THR A 249 -11.60 -8.16 -14.94
C THR A 249 -10.91 -9.50 -14.86
N VAL A 250 -9.59 -9.49 -14.99
CA VAL A 250 -8.74 -10.66 -14.81
C VAL A 250 -7.95 -10.48 -13.51
N HIS A 251 -8.08 -11.43 -12.58
CA HIS A 251 -7.29 -11.48 -11.37
C HIS A 251 -6.21 -12.55 -11.52
N ILE A 252 -4.95 -12.16 -11.40
CA ILE A 252 -3.80 -13.07 -11.48
C ILE A 252 -3.21 -13.18 -10.08
N ALA A 253 -3.28 -14.38 -9.51
CA ALA A 253 -2.61 -14.77 -8.27
C ALA A 253 -1.39 -15.65 -8.58
N ASN A 254 -0.72 -16.17 -7.55
CA ASN A 254 0.49 -16.96 -7.75
C ASN A 254 0.22 -18.30 -8.47
N ASP A 255 -0.91 -18.92 -8.14
CA ASP A 255 -1.33 -20.28 -8.53
C ASP A 255 -2.68 -20.32 -9.25
N SER A 256 -3.26 -19.16 -9.57
CA SER A 256 -4.60 -19.11 -10.17
C SER A 256 -4.83 -17.85 -11.02
N LEU A 257 -5.74 -18.00 -11.97
CA LEU A 257 -6.23 -16.98 -12.87
C LEU A 257 -7.76 -16.98 -12.84
N LEU A 258 -8.34 -15.89 -12.35
CA LEU A 258 -9.78 -15.71 -12.27
C LEU A 258 -10.23 -14.64 -13.28
N ILE A 259 -11.18 -14.98 -14.15
CA ILE A 259 -11.76 -14.05 -15.13
C ILE A 259 -13.21 -13.79 -14.76
N THR A 260 -13.60 -12.52 -14.69
CA THR A 260 -14.97 -12.09 -14.41
C THR A 260 -15.45 -11.12 -15.49
N HIS A 261 -16.68 -11.32 -15.97
CA HIS A 261 -17.29 -10.48 -17.00
C HIS A 261 -18.48 -9.67 -16.45
N GLY A 262 -18.42 -8.35 -16.66
CA GLY A 262 -19.50 -7.41 -16.35
C GLY A 262 -19.96 -7.43 -14.88
N LYS A 263 -21.28 -7.32 -14.68
CA LYS A 263 -21.95 -7.39 -13.37
C LYS A 263 -22.41 -8.79 -12.98
N GLY A 264 -22.09 -9.81 -13.79
CA GLY A 264 -22.51 -11.18 -13.53
C GLY A 264 -21.65 -11.85 -12.45
N GLU A 265 -22.20 -12.89 -11.83
CA GLU A 265 -21.46 -13.79 -10.92
C GLU A 265 -20.73 -14.91 -11.68
N GLU A 266 -20.84 -14.96 -13.02
CA GLU A 266 -20.11 -15.94 -13.82
C GLU A 266 -18.62 -15.60 -13.85
N PHE A 267 -17.83 -16.51 -13.29
CA PHE A 267 -16.38 -16.46 -13.31
C PHE A 267 -15.81 -17.74 -13.89
N LYS A 268 -14.64 -17.61 -14.51
CA LYS A 268 -13.81 -18.74 -14.94
C LYS A 268 -12.54 -18.74 -14.11
N ASP A 269 -12.22 -19.89 -13.55
CA ASP A 269 -11.03 -20.11 -12.75
C ASP A 269 -10.12 -21.11 -13.44
N PHE A 270 -8.83 -20.81 -13.46
CA PHE A 270 -7.79 -21.65 -14.04
C PHE A 270 -6.65 -21.76 -13.03
N GLU A 271 -6.26 -22.99 -12.71
CA GLU A 271 -5.10 -23.27 -11.88
C GLU A 271 -3.82 -23.03 -12.69
N LEU A 272 -2.80 -22.45 -12.06
CA LEU A 272 -1.50 -22.17 -12.65
C LEU A 272 -0.40 -22.83 -11.81
N ASP A 273 0.63 -23.33 -12.47
CA ASP A 273 1.84 -23.77 -11.77
C ASP A 273 2.72 -22.55 -11.42
N PRO A 274 2.92 -22.23 -10.12
CA PRO A 274 3.74 -21.10 -9.71
C PRO A 274 5.23 -21.24 -10.07
N ASP A 275 5.68 -22.47 -10.30
CA ASP A 275 7.08 -22.83 -10.59
C ASP A 275 7.33 -23.10 -12.08
N ASP A 276 6.31 -22.96 -12.94
CA ASP A 276 6.49 -23.07 -14.39
C ASP A 276 7.14 -21.80 -14.98
N GLU A 277 8.23 -21.98 -15.74
CA GLU A 277 8.84 -20.95 -16.57
C GLU A 277 7.86 -20.40 -17.62
N GLY A 278 6.91 -21.24 -18.05
CA GLY A 278 5.88 -20.98 -19.05
C GLY A 278 4.61 -20.28 -18.55
N TRP A 279 4.45 -20.01 -17.26
CA TRP A 279 3.20 -19.50 -16.65
C TRP A 279 2.61 -18.27 -17.39
N ALA A 280 3.47 -17.30 -17.76
CA ALA A 280 3.03 -16.10 -18.46
C ALA A 280 2.50 -16.40 -19.87
N ARG A 281 3.06 -17.41 -20.54
CA ARG A 281 2.60 -17.87 -21.85
C ARG A 281 1.27 -18.61 -21.75
N GLU A 282 1.09 -19.39 -20.69
CA GLU A 282 -0.19 -20.06 -20.40
C GLU A 282 -1.31 -19.02 -20.24
N ILE A 283 -1.11 -18.00 -19.39
CA ILE A 283 -2.07 -16.90 -19.22
C ILE A 283 -2.37 -16.22 -20.57
N ILE A 284 -1.35 -15.90 -21.36
CA ILE A 284 -1.55 -15.30 -22.69
C ILE A 284 -2.40 -16.20 -23.59
N THR A 285 -2.19 -17.52 -23.53
CA THR A 285 -2.94 -18.49 -24.32
C THR A 285 -4.41 -18.52 -23.90
N ILE A 286 -4.67 -18.61 -22.60
CA ILE A 286 -6.03 -18.58 -22.03
C ILE A 286 -6.76 -17.30 -22.45
N LEU A 287 -6.12 -16.14 -22.26
CA LEU A 287 -6.73 -14.84 -22.60
C LEU A 287 -6.89 -14.63 -24.11
N SER A 288 -6.11 -15.32 -24.95
CA SER A 288 -6.25 -15.28 -26.40
C SER A 288 -7.35 -16.20 -26.93
N SER A 289 -7.68 -17.28 -26.21
CA SER A 289 -8.81 -18.16 -26.57
C SER A 289 -10.17 -17.60 -26.16
N GLU A 290 -10.19 -16.62 -25.25
CA GLU A 290 -11.39 -15.99 -24.72
C GLU A 290 -11.81 -14.69 -25.44
N GLY A 291 -10.94 -14.15 -26.31
CA GLY A 291 -11.17 -12.92 -27.08
C GLY A 291 -11.64 -13.16 -28.50
#